data_AF-A0A381F844-F1
#
_entry.id   AF-A0A381F844-F1
#
_cell.length_a   1.000
_cell.length_b   1.000
_cell.length_c   1.000
_cell.angle_alpha   90.00
_cell.angle_beta   90.00
_cell.angle_gamma   90.00
#
_symmetry.space_group_name_H-M   'P 1'
#
loop_
_entity.id
_entity.type
_entity.pdbx_description
1 polymer ?
#
loop_
_entity_poly.entity_id
_entity_poly.type
_entity_poly.pdbx_seq_one_letter_code
_entity_poly.pdbx_strand_id
1 'polypeptide(L)'
;MEEKSKDPLHGKRLDAILEELVEYYQGFEELGKQINIKCFTDNPSINSSLKFLRKTDWARAKVESLYLYVLRQKKKAESKNRK
;
A
#
# COMPACT_ATOMS: atom_id res chain seq x y z
N MET A 1 14.88 -24.55 -4.92
CA MET A 1 15.20 -23.31 -5.66
C MET A 1 13.90 -22.57 -5.89
N GLU A 2 13.61 -21.54 -5.10
CA GLU A 2 12.53 -20.60 -5.41
C GLU A 2 13.15 -19.23 -5.58
N GLU A 3 13.63 -18.99 -6.80
CA GLU A 3 13.94 -17.65 -7.30
C GLU A 3 12.63 -17.07 -7.87
N LYS A 4 11.86 -16.35 -7.05
CA LYS A 4 10.72 -15.57 -7.57
C LYS A 4 11.15 -14.13 -7.85
N SER A 5 11.57 -13.98 -9.11
CA SER A 5 11.28 -12.89 -10.03
C SER A 5 11.37 -11.45 -9.52
N LYS A 6 12.46 -10.83 -9.96
CA LYS A 6 12.76 -9.41 -10.00
C LYS A 6 11.59 -8.61 -10.62
N ASP A 7 11.40 -7.40 -10.09
CA ASP A 7 10.44 -6.35 -10.49
C ASP A 7 9.03 -6.39 -9.84
N PRO A 8 8.92 -6.08 -8.54
CA PRO A 8 7.65 -6.06 -7.80
C PRO A 8 6.71 -4.89 -8.18
N LEU A 9 7.11 -3.99 -9.08
CA LEU A 9 6.45 -2.72 -9.35
C LEU A 9 6.06 -2.48 -10.82
N HIS A 10 6.38 -3.38 -11.75
CA HIS A 10 6.07 -3.11 -13.16
C HIS A 10 4.56 -3.22 -13.41
N GLY A 11 3.89 -2.08 -13.57
CA GLY A 11 2.45 -2.00 -13.90
C GLY A 11 1.48 -2.15 -12.72
N LYS A 12 1.90 -1.90 -11.47
CA LYS A 12 1.02 -1.98 -10.30
C LYS A 12 -0.11 -0.95 -10.42
N ARG A 13 -1.35 -1.45 -10.44
CA ARG A 13 -2.54 -0.63 -10.40
C ARG A 13 -2.74 -0.06 -8.99
N LEU A 14 -3.42 1.09 -8.90
CA LEU A 14 -3.73 1.73 -7.62
C LEU A 14 -4.55 0.81 -6.68
N ASP A 15 -5.40 -0.05 -7.25
CA ASP A 15 -6.09 -1.13 -6.50
C ASP A 15 -5.11 -2.07 -5.82
N ALA A 16 -4.22 -2.71 -6.59
CA ALA A 16 -3.19 -3.60 -6.05
C ALA A 16 -2.29 -2.93 -4.99
N ILE A 17 -1.93 -1.66 -5.18
CA ILE A 17 -1.14 -0.88 -4.19
C ILE A 17 -1.91 -0.77 -2.88
N LEU A 18 -3.19 -0.39 -2.97
CA LEU A 18 -4.03 -0.22 -1.80
C LEU A 18 -4.28 -1.55 -1.09
N GLU A 19 -4.58 -2.62 -1.83
CA GLU A 19 -4.79 -3.97 -1.26
C GLU A 19 -3.55 -4.45 -0.51
N GLU A 20 -2.36 -4.32 -1.08
CA GLU A 20 -1.12 -4.68 -0.38
C GLU A 20 -0.85 -3.84 0.86
N LEU A 21 -1.17 -2.55 0.83
CA LEU A 21 -1.03 -1.69 2.00
C LEU A 21 -1.99 -2.12 3.11
N VAL A 22 -3.25 -2.38 2.78
CA VAL A 22 -4.24 -2.86 3.74
C VAL A 22 -3.82 -4.21 4.32
N GLU A 23 -3.32 -5.13 3.50
CA GLU A 23 -2.81 -6.43 3.95
C GLU A 23 -1.58 -6.28 4.85
N TYR A 24 -0.62 -5.44 4.47
CA TYR A 24 0.61 -5.19 5.24
C TYR A 24 0.33 -4.58 6.61
N TYR A 25 -0.62 -3.64 6.69
CA TYR A 25 -1.03 -2.99 7.93
C TYR A 25 -2.17 -3.74 8.65
N GLN A 26 -2.57 -4.91 8.15
CA GLN A 26 -3.66 -5.74 8.68
C GLN A 26 -5.01 -5.01 8.83
N GLY A 27 -5.27 -4.01 7.99
CA GLY A 27 -6.54 -3.28 7.99
C GLY A 27 -6.43 -1.80 7.63
N PHE A 28 -7.60 -1.18 7.48
CA PHE A 28 -7.74 0.24 7.17
C PHE A 28 -7.52 1.15 8.39
N GLU A 29 -7.74 0.67 9.61
CA GLU A 29 -7.53 1.48 10.82
C GLU A 29 -6.07 1.94 10.95
N GLU A 30 -5.12 1.00 10.85
CA GLU A 30 -3.69 1.30 10.88
C GLU A 30 -3.28 2.17 9.68
N LEU A 31 -3.84 1.90 8.50
CA LEU A 31 -3.59 2.72 7.31
C LEU A 31 -4.11 4.16 7.50
N GLY A 32 -5.26 4.33 8.15
CA GLY A 32 -5.84 5.62 8.53
C GLY A 32 -5.00 6.40 9.55
N LYS A 33 -4.29 5.69 10.44
CA LYS A 33 -3.31 6.33 11.34
C LYS A 33 -2.10 6.86 10.58
N GLN A 34 -1.65 6.17 9.53
CA GLN A 34 -0.55 6.64 8.68
C GLN A 34 -0.99 7.77 7.74
N ILE A 35 -2.17 7.64 7.15
CA ILE A 35 -2.76 8.61 6.23
C ILE A 35 -4.10 9.02 6.81
N ASN A 36 -4.12 10.18 7.47
CA ASN A 36 -5.34 10.76 8.05
C ASN A 36 -6.31 11.22 6.94
N ILE A 37 -7.00 10.25 6.32
CA ILE A 37 -8.07 10.46 5.35
C ILE A 37 -9.33 9.76 5.83
N LYS A 38 -10.45 10.48 5.77
CA LYS A 38 -11.76 10.02 6.24
C LYS A 38 -12.21 8.71 5.57
N CYS A 39 -11.74 8.44 4.36
CA CYS A 39 -12.12 7.24 3.63
C CYS A 39 -11.72 5.93 4.33
N PHE A 40 -10.65 5.95 5.14
CA PHE A 40 -10.18 4.76 5.86
C PHE A 40 -10.86 4.57 7.23
N THR A 41 -11.56 5.58 7.75
CA THR A 41 -12.23 5.55 9.05
C THR A 41 -13.75 5.42 8.95
N ASP A 42 -14.35 6.02 7.93
CA ASP A 42 -15.82 6.15 7.81
C ASP A 42 -16.45 5.02 6.96
N ASN A 43 -15.79 4.62 5.88
CA ASN A 43 -16.23 3.51 5.03
C ASN A 43 -15.02 2.74 4.47
N PRO A 44 -14.32 1.98 5.33
CA PRO A 44 -13.10 1.27 4.98
C PRO A 44 -13.39 0.15 3.98
N SER A 45 -13.25 0.47 2.69
CA SER A 45 -13.45 -0.47 1.60
C SER A 45 -12.56 -0.10 0.42
N ILE A 46 -12.03 -1.10 -0.27
CA ILE A 46 -11.15 -0.91 -1.43
C ILE A 46 -11.85 -0.08 -2.51
N ASN A 47 -13.09 -0.42 -2.88
CA ASN A 47 -13.86 0.30 -3.90
C ASN A 47 -14.15 1.77 -3.52
N SER A 48 -14.49 2.04 -2.25
CA SER A 48 -14.77 3.39 -1.76
C SER A 48 -13.50 4.24 -1.74
N SER A 49 -12.41 3.65 -1.26
CA SER A 49 -11.07 4.24 -1.25
C SER A 49 -10.58 4.57 -2.64
N LEU A 50 -10.72 3.67 -3.61
CA LEU A 50 -10.31 3.94 -4.99
C LEU A 50 -11.12 5.06 -5.63
N LYS A 51 -12.44 5.12 -5.40
CA LYS A 51 -13.27 6.25 -5.86
C LYS A 51 -12.81 7.56 -5.24
N PHE A 52 -12.44 7.57 -3.95
CA PHE A 52 -11.92 8.75 -3.27
C PHE A 52 -10.54 9.17 -3.80
N LEU A 53 -9.60 8.23 -3.89
CA LEU A 53 -8.24 8.46 -4.40
C LEU A 53 -8.23 8.90 -5.87
N ARG A 54 -9.24 8.52 -6.66
CA ARG A 54 -9.44 9.04 -8.03
C ARG A 54 -9.85 10.51 -8.06
N LYS A 55 -10.61 10.98 -7.07
CA LYS A 55 -11.07 12.37 -6.97
C LYS A 55 -10.08 13.29 -6.24
N THR A 56 -9.21 12.71 -5.41
CA THR A 56 -8.34 13.44 -4.50
C THR A 56 -6.88 13.09 -4.79
N ASP A 57 -6.25 13.81 -5.73
CA ASP A 57 -4.89 13.47 -6.20
C ASP A 57 -3.82 13.53 -5.11
N TRP A 58 -3.89 14.50 -4.19
CA TRP A 58 -2.93 14.57 -3.07
C TRP A 58 -3.01 13.33 -2.16
N ALA A 59 -4.18 12.72 -2.01
CA ALA A 59 -4.37 11.52 -1.21
C ALA A 59 -3.76 10.29 -1.93
N ARG A 60 -3.92 10.22 -3.26
CA ARG A 60 -3.26 9.20 -4.09
C ARG A 60 -1.74 9.26 -3.92
N ALA A 61 -1.15 10.45 -4.06
CA ALA A 61 0.29 10.64 -3.91
C ALA A 61 0.80 10.20 -2.53
N LYS A 62 0.02 10.41 -1.45
CA LYS A 62 0.35 9.91 -0.11
C LYS A 62 0.33 8.39 -0.02
N VAL A 63 -0.68 7.74 -0.59
CA VAL A 63 -0.78 6.27 -0.63
C VAL A 63 0.40 5.67 -1.40
N GLU A 64 0.74 6.23 -2.56
CA GLU A 64 1.89 5.80 -3.36
C GLU A 64 3.22 5.99 -2.59
N SER A 65 3.38 7.14 -1.91
CA SER A 65 4.56 7.41 -1.09
C SER A 65 4.70 6.41 0.06
N LEU A 66 3.60 6.07 0.74
CA LEU A 66 3.59 5.06 1.79
C LEU A 66 3.92 3.67 1.24
N TYR A 67 3.41 3.33 0.07
CA TYR A 67 3.73 2.06 -0.58
C TYR A 67 5.21 1.92 -0.89
N LEU A 68 5.86 2.97 -1.41
CA LEU A 68 7.32 2.97 -1.62
C LEU A 68 8.09 2.75 -0.32
N TYR A 69 7.62 3.31 0.80
CA TYR A 69 8.21 3.06 2.11
C TYR A 69 8.08 1.58 2.51
N VAL A 70 6.88 1.00 2.42
CA VAL A 70 6.63 -0.41 2.73
C VAL A 70 7.47 -1.34 1.86
N LEU A 71 7.59 -1.06 0.56
CA LEU A 71 8.44 -1.84 -0.35
C LEU A 71 9.92 -1.83 0.06
N ARG A 72 10.45 -0.68 0.49
CA ARG A 72 11.82 -0.61 1.02
C ARG A 72 11.96 -1.46 2.27
N GLN A 73 10.97 -1.47 3.15
CA GLN A 73 10.99 -2.27 4.38
C GLN A 73 10.91 -3.78 4.08
N LYS A 74 10.02 -4.19 3.16
CA LYS A 74 9.95 -5.57 2.64
C LYS A 74 11.31 -6.03 2.09
N LYS A 75 11.95 -5.21 1.24
CA LYS A 75 13.27 -5.53 0.67
C LYS A 75 14.37 -5.66 1.71
N LYS A 76 14.35 -4.81 2.75
CA LYS A 76 15.27 -4.91 3.90
C LYS A 76 15.04 -6.20 4.69
N ALA A 77 13.79 -6.56 4.96
CA ALA A 77 13.44 -7.79 5.68
C ALA A 77 13.92 -9.04 4.93
N GLU A 78 13.72 -9.09 3.61
CA GLU A 78 14.20 -10.18 2.75
C GLU A 78 15.72 -10.33 2.79
N SER A 79 16.44 -9.21 2.70
CA SER A 79 17.92 -9.20 2.76
C SER A 79 18.46 -9.68 4.10
N LYS A 80 17.71 -9.48 5.19
CA LYS A 80 18.08 -9.88 6.55
C LYS A 80 17.82 -11.37 6.81
N ASN A 81 16.85 -11.98 6.11
CA ASN A 81 16.50 -13.39 6.24
C ASN A 81 17.44 -14.33 5.46
N ARG A 82 18.31 -13.78 4.59
CA ARG A 82 19.34 -14.52 3.83
C ARG A 82 20.69 -14.62 4.55
N LYS A 83 20.79 -14.13 5.79
CA LYS A 83 22.01 -14.08 6.59
C LYS A 83 21.83 -14.90 7.86
#